data_AF-A0A7Y4UCY8-F1
#
_entry.id   AF-A0A7Y4UCY8-F1
#
_cell.length_a   1.000
_cell.length_b   1.000
_cell.length_c   1.000
_cell.angle_alpha   90.00
_cell.angle_beta   90.00
_cell.angle_gamma   90.00
#
_symmetry.space_group_name_H-M   'P 1'
#
loop_
_entity.id
_entity.type
_entity.pdbx_description
1 polymer ?
#
loop_
_entity_poly.entity_id
_entity_poly.type
_entity_poly.pdbx_seq_one_letter_code
_entity_poly.pdbx_strand_id
1 'polypeptide(L)'
;MAAKLPIVRRLLTVLLLGAVFLLSSGLVLYFALRGRTVQVPNIVGKAEADATDELEDYGLRIAVRNRAHSEQYSANTVSEQVPAPGTVVKTGQQVRVTLSLGAPPAPARK
;
A
#
# COMPACT_ATOMS: atom_id res chain seq x y z
N MET A 1 7.94 43.67 46.54
CA MET A 1 7.15 43.29 45.33
C MET A 1 7.82 42.14 44.55
N ALA A 2 8.25 41.05 45.22
CA ALA A 2 9.20 40.06 44.64
C ALA A 2 8.64 38.62 44.45
N ALA A 3 7.36 38.36 44.75
CA ALA A 3 6.81 37.00 44.78
C ALA A 3 6.22 36.48 43.45
N LYS A 4 6.15 37.31 42.39
CA LYS A 4 5.46 36.96 41.12
C LYS A 4 6.35 36.28 40.07
N LEU A 5 7.67 36.46 40.14
CA LEU A 5 8.64 35.85 39.20
C LEU A 5 8.61 34.31 39.13
N PRO A 6 8.51 33.55 40.24
CA PRO A 6 8.49 32.09 40.17
C PRO A 6 7.16 31.54 39.64
N ILE A 7 6.04 32.23 39.89
CA ILE A 7 4.71 31.83 39.41
C ILE A 7 4.61 32.06 37.90
N VAL A 8 5.07 33.22 37.40
CA VAL A 8 5.11 33.52 35.96
C VAL A 8 6.04 32.53 35.24
N ARG A 9 7.20 32.20 35.81
CA ARG A 9 8.09 31.17 35.26
C ARG A 9 7.41 29.81 35.18
N ARG A 10 6.72 29.36 36.23
CA ARG A 10 5.97 28.09 36.23
C ARG A 10 4.86 28.09 35.18
N LEU A 11 4.12 29.19 35.04
CA LEU A 11 3.09 29.34 34.01
C LEU A 11 3.67 29.30 32.59
N LEU A 12 4.79 29.98 32.36
CA LEU A 12 5.50 29.95 31.07
C LEU A 12 6.03 28.55 30.75
N THR A 13 6.57 27.83 31.73
CA THR A 13 7.01 26.44 31.54
C THR A 13 5.85 25.51 31.21
N VAL A 14 4.72 25.62 31.93
CA VAL A 14 3.52 24.81 31.62
C VAL A 14 2.97 25.15 30.24
N LEU A 15 2.93 26.42 29.86
CA LEU A 15 2.49 26.86 28.54
C LEU A 15 3.43 26.35 27.43
N LEU A 16 4.74 26.37 27.67
CA LEU A 16 5.74 25.85 26.73
C LEU A 16 5.63 24.33 26.59
N LEU A 17 5.45 23.59 27.69
CA LEU A 17 5.19 22.15 27.65
C LEU A 17 3.88 21.82 26.93
N GLY A 18 2.82 22.60 27.17
CA GLY A 18 1.55 22.48 26.46
C GLY A 18 1.71 22.73 24.96
N ALA A 19 2.45 23.77 24.57
CA ALA A 19 2.74 24.07 23.17
C ALA A 19 3.57 22.96 22.50
N VAL A 20 4.61 22.45 23.16
CA VAL A 20 5.42 21.31 22.68
C VAL A 20 4.57 20.06 22.55
N PHE A 21 3.68 19.79 23.50
CA PHE A 21 2.76 18.66 23.44
C PHE A 21 1.78 18.78 22.28
N LEU A 22 1.15 19.95 22.08
CA LEU A 22 0.23 20.20 20.97
C LEU A 22 0.93 20.10 19.62
N LEU A 23 2.14 20.64 19.48
CA LEU A 23 2.93 20.53 18.26
C LEU A 23 3.34 19.08 17.98
N SER A 24 3.81 18.36 19.00
CA SER A 24 4.20 16.95 18.86
C SER A 24 3.01 16.07 18.50
N SER A 25 1.88 16.24 19.19
CA SER A 25 0.63 15.53 18.91
C SER A 25 0.11 15.84 17.51
N GLY A 26 0.12 17.12 17.12
CA GLY A 26 -0.26 17.54 15.77
C GLY A 26 0.62 16.91 14.69
N LEU A 27 1.93 16.81 14.94
CA LEU A 27 2.87 16.18 14.00
C LEU A 27 2.64 14.66 13.91
N VAL A 28 2.42 13.99 15.04
CA VAL A 28 2.07 12.55 15.08
C VAL A 28 0.77 12.29 14.32
N LEU A 29 -0.27 13.08 14.57
CA LEU A 29 -1.55 13.01 13.85
C LEU A 29 -1.35 13.25 12.35
N TYR A 30 -0.56 14.25 11.97
CA TYR A 30 -0.28 14.58 10.58
C TYR A 30 0.37 13.42 9.83
N PHE A 31 1.41 12.81 10.40
CA PHE A 31 2.08 11.65 9.79
C PHE A 31 1.24 10.38 9.85
N ALA A 32 0.43 10.18 10.91
CA ALA A 32 -0.48 9.04 10.99
C ALA A 32 -1.61 9.12 9.93
N LEU A 33 -2.10 10.34 9.65
CA LEU A 33 -3.13 10.57 8.64
C LEU A 33 -2.56 10.58 7.21
N ARG A 34 -1.29 10.93 7.02
CA ARG A 34 -0.55 10.72 5.77
C ARG A 34 -0.19 9.25 5.63
N GLY A 35 -1.13 8.46 5.11
CA GLY A 35 -0.91 7.04 4.82
C GLY A 35 0.37 6.80 4.01
N ARG A 36 1.04 5.66 4.26
CA ARG A 36 2.22 5.25 3.51
C ARG A 36 1.84 4.95 2.05
N THR A 37 2.72 5.34 1.14
CA THR A 37 2.64 4.98 -0.27
C THR A 37 3.74 4.00 -0.62
N VAL A 38 3.47 3.16 -1.61
CA VAL A 38 4.38 2.14 -2.11
C VAL A 38 4.26 2.06 -3.63
N GLN A 39 5.35 1.71 -4.32
CA GLN A 39 5.32 1.44 -5.75
C GLN A 39 4.84 0.02 -6.01
N VAL A 40 3.92 -0.14 -6.94
CA VAL A 40 3.42 -1.46 -7.35
C VAL A 40 4.52 -2.23 -8.07
N PRO A 41 4.91 -3.44 -7.62
CA PRO A 41 5.89 -4.27 -8.31
C PRO A 41 5.33 -4.84 -9.62
N ASN A 42 6.22 -5.35 -10.47
CA ASN A 42 5.82 -6.07 -11.68
C ASN A 42 5.65 -7.56 -11.37
N ILE A 43 4.39 -8.01 -11.36
CA ILE A 43 4.00 -9.39 -11.12
C ILE A 43 3.52 -10.12 -12.39
N VAL A 44 3.49 -9.43 -13.53
CA VAL A 44 3.10 -10.06 -14.81
C VAL A 44 4.09 -11.17 -15.15
N GLY A 45 3.56 -12.33 -15.52
CA GLY A 45 4.33 -13.54 -15.82
C GLY A 45 4.71 -14.40 -14.62
N LYS A 46 4.38 -13.97 -13.39
CA LYS A 46 4.57 -14.78 -12.18
C LYS A 46 3.38 -15.68 -11.89
N ALA A 47 3.61 -16.77 -11.18
CA ALA A 47 2.53 -17.62 -10.68
C ALA A 47 1.69 -16.84 -9.65
N GLU A 48 0.40 -17.19 -9.51
CA GLU A 48 -0.51 -16.55 -8.54
C GLU A 48 0.06 -16.55 -7.11
N ALA A 49 0.71 -17.64 -6.69
CA ALA A 49 1.33 -17.74 -5.36
C ALA A 49 2.50 -16.77 -5.21
N ASP A 50 3.50 -16.82 -6.11
CA ASP A 50 4.67 -15.94 -6.05
C ASP A 50 4.29 -14.45 -6.15
N ALA A 51 3.29 -14.13 -6.98
CA ALA A 51 2.75 -12.79 -7.11
C ALA A 51 2.04 -12.31 -5.83
N THR A 52 1.42 -13.23 -5.09
CA THR A 52 0.79 -12.94 -3.80
C THR A 52 1.85 -12.59 -2.77
N ASP A 53 2.85 -13.44 -2.61
CA ASP A 53 3.93 -13.25 -1.64
C ASP A 53 4.67 -11.91 -1.89
N GLU A 54 5.01 -11.62 -3.15
CA GLU A 54 5.67 -10.36 -3.51
C GLU A 54 4.78 -9.14 -3.27
N LEU A 55 3.47 -9.22 -3.50
CA LEU A 55 2.58 -8.10 -3.18
C LEU A 55 2.49 -7.89 -1.66
N GLU A 56 2.42 -8.97 -0.88
CA GLU A 56 2.34 -8.91 0.58
C GLU A 56 3.62 -8.31 1.20
N ASP A 57 4.79 -8.61 0.65
CA ASP A 57 6.08 -8.01 1.04
C ASP A 57 6.09 -6.48 0.88
N TYR A 58 5.40 -5.98 -0.14
CA TYR A 58 5.22 -4.53 -0.39
C TYR A 58 4.02 -3.94 0.39
N GLY A 59 3.35 -4.74 1.23
CA GLY A 59 2.15 -4.33 1.97
C GLY A 59 0.95 -4.07 1.06
N LEU A 60 0.93 -4.68 -0.13
CA LEU A 60 -0.17 -4.68 -1.09
C LEU A 60 -0.98 -5.97 -0.94
N ARG A 61 -2.12 -6.04 -1.62
CA ARG A 61 -2.99 -7.23 -1.63
C ARG A 61 -3.32 -7.61 -3.05
N ILE A 62 -3.34 -8.91 -3.34
CA ILE A 62 -3.80 -9.41 -4.63
C ILE A 62 -5.33 -9.48 -4.66
N ALA A 63 -5.93 -9.25 -5.84
CA ALA A 63 -7.35 -9.47 -6.08
C ALA A 63 -7.56 -10.04 -7.48
N VAL A 64 -8.00 -11.28 -7.60
CA VAL A 64 -8.26 -11.89 -8.91
C VAL A 64 -9.57 -11.32 -9.47
N ARG A 65 -9.47 -10.53 -10.53
CA ARG A 65 -10.63 -9.91 -11.19
C ARG A 65 -11.21 -10.82 -12.27
N ASN A 66 -10.35 -11.49 -13.03
CA ASN A 66 -10.77 -12.31 -14.17
C ASN A 66 -9.80 -13.47 -14.42
N ARG A 67 -10.26 -14.45 -15.19
CA ARG A 67 -9.43 -15.55 -15.72
C ARG A 67 -9.66 -15.63 -17.23
N ALA A 68 -8.60 -15.61 -18.03
CA ALA A 68 -8.68 -15.58 -19.49
C ALA A 68 -7.66 -16.54 -20.12
N HIS A 69 -7.96 -17.08 -21.30
CA HIS A 69 -6.97 -17.87 -22.04
C HIS A 69 -5.82 -16.97 -22.52
N SER A 70 -4.60 -17.49 -22.45
CA SER A 70 -3.40 -16.81 -22.95
C SER A 70 -2.48 -17.84 -23.58
N GLU A 71 -2.00 -17.53 -24.79
CA GLU A 71 -0.97 -18.33 -25.46
C GLU A 71 0.43 -18.05 -24.89
N GLN A 72 0.61 -16.89 -24.26
CA GLN A 72 1.90 -16.44 -23.74
C GLN A 72 2.19 -16.97 -22.33
N TYR A 73 1.16 -17.13 -21.49
CA TYR A 73 1.31 -17.48 -20.08
C TYR A 73 0.65 -18.81 -19.75
N SER A 74 1.34 -19.65 -18.98
CA SER A 74 0.81 -20.91 -18.44
C SER A 74 -0.43 -20.68 -17.57
N ALA A 75 -1.20 -21.74 -17.32
CA ALA A 75 -2.33 -21.68 -16.41
C ALA A 75 -1.91 -21.19 -15.00
N ASN A 76 -2.78 -20.41 -14.35
CA ASN A 76 -2.56 -19.78 -13.04
C ASN A 76 -1.36 -18.81 -12.97
N THR A 77 -0.97 -18.26 -14.11
CA THR A 77 0.06 -17.20 -14.21
C THR A 77 -0.62 -15.86 -14.40
N VAL A 78 -0.13 -14.80 -13.77
CA VAL A 78 -0.65 -13.44 -13.94
C VAL A 78 -0.39 -12.96 -15.36
N SER A 79 -1.45 -12.82 -16.16
CA SER A 79 -1.36 -12.32 -17.53
C SER A 79 -1.45 -10.79 -17.60
N GLU A 80 -2.13 -10.19 -16.63
CA GLU A 80 -2.36 -8.74 -16.57
C GLU A 80 -2.48 -8.30 -15.11
N GLN A 81 -2.00 -7.09 -14.81
CA GLN A 81 -2.16 -6.45 -13.51
C GLN A 81 -2.66 -5.01 -13.66
N VAL A 82 -3.48 -4.57 -12.71
CA VAL A 82 -3.94 -3.19 -12.58
C VAL A 82 -3.96 -2.81 -11.10
N PRO A 83 -3.25 -1.76 -10.64
CA PRO A 83 -2.52 -0.77 -11.44
C PRO A 83 -1.25 -1.29 -12.13
N ALA A 84 -0.77 -0.54 -13.12
CA ALA A 84 0.44 -0.89 -13.86
C ALA A 84 1.69 -0.87 -12.95
N PRO A 85 2.73 -1.65 -13.28
CA PRO A 85 3.99 -1.63 -12.53
C PRO A 85 4.57 -0.22 -12.40
N GLY A 86 5.19 0.08 -11.25
CA GLY A 86 5.75 1.38 -10.92
C GLY A 86 4.73 2.45 -10.50
N THR A 87 3.43 2.16 -10.59
CA THR A 87 2.40 3.08 -10.10
C THR A 87 2.54 3.26 -8.58
N VAL A 88 2.49 4.50 -8.10
CA VAL A 88 2.50 4.78 -6.66
C VAL A 88 1.07 4.67 -6.12
N VAL A 89 0.88 3.77 -5.17
CA VAL A 89 -0.40 3.48 -4.53
C VAL A 89 -0.29 3.62 -3.02
N LYS A 90 -1.43 3.63 -2.32
CA LYS A 90 -1.43 3.57 -0.85
C LYS A 90 -1.12 2.15 -0.41
N THR A 91 -0.39 1.99 0.69
CA THR A 91 -0.21 0.69 1.35
C THR A 91 -1.60 0.10 1.68
N GLY A 92 -1.74 -1.21 1.50
CA GLY A 92 -3.00 -1.94 1.64
C GLY A 92 -3.91 -1.88 0.41
N GLN A 93 -3.52 -1.18 -0.65
CA GLN A 93 -4.28 -1.17 -1.90
C GLN A 93 -4.28 -2.55 -2.57
N GLN A 94 -5.43 -2.90 -3.16
CA GLN A 94 -5.58 -4.13 -3.93
C GLN A 94 -5.07 -3.94 -5.36
N VAL A 95 -4.17 -4.83 -5.78
CA VAL A 95 -3.74 -5.00 -7.17
C VAL A 95 -4.63 -6.05 -7.81
N ARG A 96 -5.41 -5.62 -8.79
CA ARG A 96 -6.33 -6.48 -9.53
C ARG A 96 -5.56 -7.21 -10.62
N VAL A 97 -5.70 -8.53 -10.67
CA VAL A 97 -5.00 -9.36 -11.65
C VAL A 97 -5.98 -10.13 -12.53
N THR A 98 -5.56 -10.37 -13.76
CA THR A 98 -6.14 -11.39 -14.64
C THR A 98 -5.19 -12.58 -14.64
N LEU A 99 -5.72 -13.77 -14.36
CA LEU A 99 -4.95 -15.00 -14.42
C LEU A 99 -5.15 -15.71 -15.76
N SER A 100 -4.09 -16.30 -16.28
CA SER A 100 -4.14 -17.13 -17.47
C SER A 100 -4.77 -18.48 -17.16
N LEU A 101 -5.63 -18.95 -18.06
CA LEU A 101 -6.17 -20.31 -18.10
C LEU A 101 -5.29 -21.24 -18.97
N GLY A 102 -4.17 -20.73 -19.49
CA GLY A 102 -3.34 -21.41 -20.49
C GLY A 102 -3.91 -21.24 -21.91
N ALA A 103 -3.27 -21.91 -22.87
CA ALA A 103 -3.65 -21.84 -24.28
C ALA A 103 -5.10 -22.32 -24.48
N PRO A 104 -5.86 -21.70 -25.40
CA PRO A 104 -7.21 -22.15 -25.70
C PRO A 104 -7.18 -23.60 -26.22
N PRO A 105 -8.18 -24.43 -25.87
CA PRO A 105 -8.26 -25.79 -26.38
C PRO A 105 -8.39 -25.76 -27.91
N ALA A 106 -7.71 -26.70 -28.59
CA ALA A 106 -7.79 -26.81 -30.04
C ALA A 106 -9.26 -26.93 -30.49
N PRO A 107 -9.68 -26.27 -31.58
CA PRO A 107 -11.07 -26.30 -32.02
C PRO A 107 -11.48 -27.74 -32.29
N ALA A 108 -12.59 -28.18 -31.66
CA ALA A 108 -13.15 -29.51 -31.89
C ALA A 108 -13.52 -29.64 -33.37
N ARG A 109 -12.77 -30.45 -34.11
CA ARG A 109 -13.05 -30.78 -35.51
C ARG A 109 -14.37 -31.55 -35.54
N LYS A 110 -15.45 -30.90 -36.01
CA LYS A 110 -16.71 -31.57 -36.35
C LYS A 110 -16.55 -32.35 -37.65
#